data_AF-A0A507FN69-F1
#
_entry.id   AF-A0A507FN69-F1
#
_cell.length_a   1.000
_cell.length_b   1.000
_cell.length_c   1.000
_cell.angle_alpha   90.00
_cell.angle_beta   90.00
_cell.angle_gamma   90.00
#
_symmetry.space_group_name_H-M   'P 1'
#
loop_
_entity.id
_entity.type
_entity.pdbx_description
1 polymer ?
#
loop_
_entity_poly.entity_id
_entity_poly.type
_entity_poly.pdbx_seq_one_letter_code
_entity_poly.pdbx_strand_id
1 'polypeptide(L)'
;MASVIRQQFGAHPAFLNAQTLRRSLFETLAPLAANEAVTGARVVPTKWINEGIADSFWTVERVSFTNGFRDGQAMGYRTWKGKTDETLKVIPHGKELSWRLYSDPAAYTKLKQKLF
;
A
#
# COMPACT_ATOMS: atom_id res chain seq x y z
N MET A 1 20.63 -30.52 -6.61
CA MET A 1 20.42 -29.61 -5.46
C MET A 1 19.08 -28.87 -5.60
N ALA A 2 17.95 -29.60 -5.64
CA ALA A 2 16.61 -29.03 -5.88
C ALA A 2 15.56 -29.51 -4.86
N SER A 3 15.98 -30.12 -3.76
CA SER A 3 15.08 -30.89 -2.87
C SER A 3 14.84 -30.27 -1.49
N VAL A 4 15.49 -29.16 -1.13
CA VAL A 4 15.39 -28.61 0.24
C VAL A 4 14.20 -27.64 0.40
N ILE A 5 13.72 -27.02 -0.67
CA ILE A 5 12.67 -25.98 -0.58
C ILE A 5 11.26 -26.57 -0.33
N ARG A 6 11.01 -27.84 -0.68
CA ARG A 6 9.68 -28.46 -0.52
C ARG A 6 9.35 -28.91 0.90
N GLN A 7 10.34 -29.14 1.75
CA GLN A 7 10.13 -29.79 3.05
C GLN A 7 9.68 -28.82 4.16
N GLN A 8 9.89 -27.51 3.99
CA GLN A 8 9.63 -26.53 5.04
C GLN A 8 8.30 -25.75 4.89
N PHE A 9 7.64 -25.79 3.72
CA PHE A 9 6.50 -24.90 3.43
C PHE A 9 5.25 -25.56 2.81
N GLY A 10 5.17 -26.90 2.77
CA GLY A 10 4.01 -27.62 2.24
C GLY A 10 3.81 -27.47 0.72
N ALA A 11 2.84 -28.22 0.17
CA ALA A 11 2.60 -28.34 -1.28
C ALA A 11 2.15 -27.04 -1.97
N HIS A 12 1.76 -26.02 -1.20
CA HIS A 12 1.39 -24.70 -1.69
C HIS A 12 1.90 -23.63 -0.73
N PRO A 13 3.08 -23.04 -0.99
CA PRO A 13 3.48 -21.85 -0.28
C PRO A 13 2.48 -20.73 -0.60
N ALA A 14 1.56 -20.44 0.32
CA ALA A 14 0.60 -19.33 0.18
C ALA A 14 1.31 -17.97 -0.04
N PHE A 15 2.60 -17.89 0.29
CA PHE A 15 3.43 -16.72 0.02
C PHE A 15 3.78 -16.52 -1.46
N LEU A 16 3.76 -17.54 -2.32
CA LEU A 16 3.95 -17.36 -3.77
C LEU A 16 2.71 -16.74 -4.45
N ASN A 17 1.53 -16.85 -3.84
CA ASN A 17 0.32 -16.14 -4.29
C ASN A 17 0.24 -14.69 -3.79
N ALA A 18 1.19 -14.23 -2.97
CA ALA A 18 1.20 -12.85 -2.49
C ALA A 18 1.56 -11.84 -3.60
N GLN A 19 2.09 -12.29 -4.74
CA GLN A 19 2.41 -11.44 -5.89
C GLN A 19 1.21 -11.16 -6.80
N THR A 20 0.12 -11.93 -6.71
CA THR A 20 -1.04 -11.87 -7.62
C THR A 20 -2.33 -11.37 -6.98
N LEU A 21 -2.37 -11.20 -5.66
CA LEU A 21 -3.55 -10.66 -5.00
C LEU A 21 -3.60 -9.14 -5.20
N ARG A 22 -4.51 -8.70 -6.07
CA ARG A 22 -4.94 -7.30 -6.16
C ARG A 22 -5.42 -6.85 -4.79
N ARG A 23 -4.54 -6.19 -4.02
CA ARG A 23 -4.93 -5.61 -2.73
C ARG A 23 -5.64 -4.31 -2.96
N SER A 24 -6.84 -4.20 -2.43
CA SER A 24 -7.55 -2.93 -2.40
C SER A 24 -6.85 -1.94 -1.47
N LEU A 25 -7.21 -0.67 -1.58
CA LEU A 25 -6.77 0.38 -0.66
C LEU A 25 -7.14 0.01 0.78
N PHE A 26 -8.35 -0.49 1.01
CA PHE A 26 -8.84 -0.80 2.35
C PHE A 26 -8.09 -1.97 2.98
N GLU A 27 -7.81 -3.03 2.23
CA GLU A 27 -6.96 -4.14 2.71
C GLU A 27 -5.53 -3.69 3.01
N THR A 28 -5.03 -2.69 2.28
CA THR A 28 -3.70 -2.10 2.50
C THR A 28 -3.68 -1.25 3.77
N LEU A 29 -4.77 -0.54 4.05
CA LEU A 29 -4.92 0.35 5.21
C LEU A 29 -5.44 -0.36 6.46
N ALA A 30 -6.09 -1.53 6.34
CA ALA A 30 -6.70 -2.25 7.46
C ALA A 30 -5.69 -2.56 8.60
N PRO A 31 -4.45 -3.00 8.32
CA PRO A 31 -3.45 -3.19 9.38
C PRO A 31 -3.03 -1.89 10.07
N LEU A 32 -3.08 -0.76 9.37
CA LEU A 32 -2.77 0.57 9.91
C LEU A 32 -3.95 1.13 10.73
N ALA A 33 -5.18 0.79 10.32
CA ALA A 33 -6.42 1.23 10.97
C ALA A 33 -6.53 0.70 12.40
N ALA A 34 -6.10 -0.54 12.62
CA ALA A 34 -6.05 -1.14 13.95
C ALA A 34 -5.12 -0.39 14.92
N ASN A 35 -4.15 0.38 14.42
CA ASN A 35 -3.14 1.07 15.22
C ASN A 35 -3.26 2.60 15.17
N GLU A 36 -4.39 3.14 14.68
CA GLU A 36 -4.61 4.59 14.45
C GLU A 36 -3.57 5.27 13.54
N ALA A 37 -2.72 4.50 12.85
CA ALA A 37 -1.61 4.97 12.03
C ALA A 37 -2.00 5.21 10.56
N VAL A 38 -3.29 5.32 10.26
CA VAL A 38 -3.77 5.52 8.87
C VAL A 38 -3.59 6.96 8.42
N THR A 39 -3.75 7.93 9.32
CA THR A 39 -3.55 9.34 9.02
C THR A 39 -2.06 9.60 8.78
N GLY A 40 -1.74 10.22 7.65
CA GLY A 40 -0.37 10.42 7.16
C GLY A 40 0.20 9.25 6.34
N ALA A 41 -0.51 8.12 6.25
CA ALA A 41 -0.05 6.99 5.44
C ALA A 41 -0.01 7.37 3.96
N ARG A 42 1.11 7.09 3.29
CA ARG A 42 1.24 7.34 1.85
C ARG A 42 0.91 6.06 1.10
N VAL A 43 0.05 6.15 0.10
CA VAL A 43 -0.40 5.04 -0.74
C VAL A 43 -0.26 5.39 -2.20
N VAL A 44 0.02 4.40 -3.03
CA VAL A 44 0.19 4.58 -4.47
C VAL A 44 -0.48 3.42 -5.20
N PRO A 45 -1.20 3.67 -6.30
CA PRO A 45 -1.72 2.59 -7.11
C PRO A 45 -0.55 1.90 -7.84
N THR A 46 -0.58 0.57 -7.87
CA THR A 46 0.44 -0.28 -8.48
C THR A 46 0.67 0.08 -9.95
N LYS A 47 -0.38 0.56 -10.64
CA LYS A 47 -0.27 1.07 -12.00
C LYS A 47 0.77 2.18 -12.14
N TRP A 48 0.80 3.14 -11.21
CA TRP A 48 1.77 4.25 -11.25
C TRP A 48 3.20 3.76 -11.03
N ILE A 49 3.38 2.77 -10.16
CA ILE A 49 4.69 2.12 -9.96
C ILE A 49 5.14 1.43 -11.25
N ASN A 50 4.26 0.66 -11.88
CA ASN A 50 4.58 -0.07 -13.12
C ASN A 50 4.87 0.87 -14.30
N GLU A 51 4.23 2.05 -14.33
CA GLU A 51 4.47 3.09 -15.32
C GLU A 51 5.73 3.94 -15.01
N GLY A 52 6.43 3.66 -13.91
CA GLY A 52 7.64 4.40 -13.52
C GLY A 52 7.35 5.85 -13.09
N ILE A 53 6.12 6.15 -12.66
CA ILE A 53 5.74 7.48 -12.22
C ILE A 53 6.29 7.71 -10.80
N ALA A 54 7.42 8.40 -10.73
CA ALA A 54 8.02 8.83 -9.47
C ALA A 54 7.25 10.00 -8.82
N ASP A 55 7.50 10.21 -7.53
CA ASP A 55 6.99 11.32 -6.71
C ASP A 55 5.48 11.54 -6.79
N SER A 56 4.73 10.46 -7.02
CA SER A 56 3.28 10.49 -7.16
C SER A 56 2.67 9.48 -6.21
N PHE A 57 1.93 9.99 -5.22
CA PHE A 57 1.31 9.20 -4.18
C PHE A 57 0.14 9.99 -3.56
N TRP A 58 -0.72 9.28 -2.85
CA TRP A 58 -1.77 9.88 -2.04
C TRP A 58 -1.38 9.81 -0.58
N THR A 59 -1.50 10.92 0.15
CA THR A 59 -1.37 10.95 1.61
C THR A 59 -2.76 10.83 2.20
N VAL A 60 -3.05 9.74 2.89
CA VAL A 60 -4.34 9.48 3.51
C VAL A 60 -4.47 10.35 4.76
N GLU A 61 -5.57 11.10 4.84
CA GLU A 61 -5.88 11.94 6.02
C GLU A 61 -6.98 11.29 6.84
N ARG A 62 -8.03 10.82 6.16
CA ARG A 62 -9.19 10.20 6.78
C ARG A 62 -9.58 8.94 6.03
N VAL A 63 -10.04 7.95 6.77
CA VAL A 63 -10.63 6.75 6.20
C VAL A 63 -11.87 6.39 7.00
N SER A 64 -12.92 6.03 6.28
CA SER A 64 -14.13 5.44 6.82
C SER A 64 -14.21 4.04 6.27
N PHE A 65 -14.14 3.02 7.12
CA PHE A 65 -14.27 1.63 6.72
C PHE A 65 -15.72 1.17 6.88
N THR A 66 -16.17 0.37 5.92
CA THR A 66 -17.45 -0.34 5.95
C THR A 66 -17.20 -1.83 5.71
N ASN A 67 -18.19 -2.68 6.02
CA ASN A 67 -18.11 -4.14 5.81
C ASN A 67 -16.86 -4.80 6.41
N GLY A 68 -16.47 -4.41 7.63
CA GLY A 68 -15.33 -5.02 8.34
C GLY A 68 -13.98 -4.80 7.65
N PHE A 69 -13.66 -3.55 7.31
CA PHE A 69 -12.40 -3.13 6.66
C PHE A 69 -12.21 -3.57 5.20
N ARG A 70 -13.25 -4.13 4.57
CA ARG A 70 -13.19 -4.54 3.15
C ARG A 70 -13.57 -3.44 2.18
N ASP A 71 -14.44 -2.54 2.62
CA ASP A 71 -14.95 -1.43 1.83
C ASP A 71 -14.81 -0.13 2.62
N GLY A 72 -15.11 1.00 1.97
CA GLY A 72 -15.09 2.28 2.64
C GLY A 72 -14.92 3.47 1.72
N GLN A 73 -14.57 4.59 2.33
CA GLN A 73 -14.15 5.81 1.64
C GLN A 73 -12.88 6.31 2.30
N ALA A 74 -11.87 6.59 1.48
CA ALA A 74 -10.62 7.22 1.94
C ALA A 74 -10.53 8.62 1.34
N MET A 75 -10.09 9.58 2.15
CA MET A 75 -9.83 10.96 1.76
C MET A 75 -8.37 11.28 2.03
N GLY A 76 -7.76 12.02 1.12
CA GLY A 76 -6.36 12.36 1.21
C GLY A 76 -5.92 13.46 0.26
N TYR A 77 -4.68 13.86 0.40
CA TYR A 77 -4.02 14.82 -0.47
C TYR A 77 -3.29 14.07 -1.58
N ARG A 78 -3.51 14.48 -2.82
CA ARG A 78 -2.79 13.90 -3.95
C ARG A 78 -1.47 14.62 -4.12
N THR A 79 -0.38 13.88 -4.15
CA THR A 79 0.90 14.36 -4.64
C THR A 79 1.13 13.78 -6.04
N TRP A 80 1.42 14.64 -7.00
CA TRP A 80 1.67 14.27 -8.39
C TRP A 80 2.96 14.89 -8.88
N LYS A 81 3.95 14.06 -9.21
CA LYS A 81 5.29 14.47 -9.65
C LYS A 81 5.92 15.53 -8.72
N GLY A 82 5.81 15.30 -7.42
CA GLY A 82 6.35 16.17 -6.38
C GLY A 82 5.50 17.39 -6.03
N LYS A 83 4.35 17.62 -6.70
CA LYS A 83 3.42 18.69 -6.36
C LYS A 83 2.23 18.14 -5.57
N THR A 84 2.06 18.61 -4.33
CA THR A 84 0.92 18.23 -3.49
C THR A 84 -0.26 19.16 -3.72
N ASP A 85 -1.42 18.59 -4.01
CA ASP A 85 -2.69 19.31 -4.05
C ASP A 85 -3.04 19.78 -2.64
N GLU A 86 -3.44 21.05 -2.48
CA GLU A 86 -3.85 21.64 -1.19
C GLU A 86 -5.27 21.20 -0.76
N THR A 87 -6.00 20.57 -1.67
CA THR A 87 -7.40 20.19 -1.47
C THR A 87 -7.51 18.72 -1.07
N LEU A 88 -8.19 18.49 0.06
CA LEU A 88 -8.54 17.14 0.48
C LEU A 88 -9.56 16.55 -0.50
N LYS A 89 -9.22 15.43 -1.14
CA LYS A 89 -10.06 14.76 -2.12
C LYS A 89 -10.33 13.32 -1.73
N VAL A 90 -11.44 12.79 -2.20
CA VAL A 90 -11.72 11.35 -2.12
C VAL A 90 -10.71 10.62 -3.00
N ILE A 91 -10.06 9.59 -2.45
CA ILE A 91 -9.14 8.74 -3.19
C ILE A 91 -9.97 7.87 -4.13
N PRO A 92 -9.84 8.05 -5.46
CA PRO A 92 -10.71 7.37 -6.41
C PRO A 92 -10.32 5.89 -6.53
N HIS A 93 -11.28 5.03 -6.84
CA HIS A 93 -11.05 3.60 -7.15
C HIS A 93 -10.32 2.82 -6.04
N GLY A 94 -10.61 3.12 -4.77
CA GLY A 94 -9.99 2.44 -3.62
C GLY A 94 -10.19 0.91 -3.63
N LYS A 95 -11.33 0.42 -4.12
CA LYS A 95 -11.64 -1.02 -4.22
C LYS A 95 -11.16 -1.66 -5.53
N GLU A 96 -11.21 -0.90 -6.62
CA GLU A 96 -11.03 -1.44 -7.98
C GLU A 96 -9.55 -1.56 -8.39
N LEU A 97 -8.72 -0.62 -7.93
CA LEU A 97 -7.30 -0.62 -8.22
C LEU A 97 -6.52 -1.43 -7.18
N SER A 98 -5.33 -1.87 -7.58
CA SER A 98 -4.36 -2.49 -6.67
C SER A 98 -3.49 -1.42 -6.05
N TRP A 99 -3.53 -1.29 -4.73
CA TRP A 99 -2.80 -0.27 -3.97
C TRP A 99 -1.61 -0.85 -3.23
N ARG A 100 -0.61 -0.01 -2.99
CA ARG A 100 0.58 -0.33 -2.18
C ARG A 100 0.91 0.85 -1.28
N LEU A 101 1.49 0.56 -0.12
CA LEU A 101 2.08 1.61 0.71
C LEU A 101 3.27 2.21 -0.04
N TYR A 102 3.24 3.54 -0.17
CA TYR A 102 4.35 4.29 -0.70
C TYR A 102 5.39 4.43 0.42
N SER A 103 6.43 3.61 0.37
CA SER A 103 7.63 3.84 1.16
C SER A 103 8.49 4.87 0.44
N ASP A 104 8.73 6.00 1.09
CA ASP A 104 9.75 6.94 0.62
C ASP A 104 11.09 6.18 0.47
N PRO A 105 11.73 6.21 -0.72
CA PRO A 105 13.01 5.53 -0.93
C PRO A 105 14.07 5.91 0.11
N ALA A 106 14.06 7.15 0.60
CA ALA A 106 14.98 7.62 1.63
C ALA A 106 14.66 7.01 3.02
N ALA A 107 13.38 6.83 3.34
CA ALA A 107 12.96 6.19 4.59
C ALA A 107 13.31 4.70 4.60
N TYR A 108 13.13 4.00 3.47
CA TYR A 108 13.55 2.61 3.32
C TYR A 108 15.07 2.46 3.44
N THR A 109 15.83 3.39 2.86
CA THR A 109 17.30 3.41 2.98
C THR A 109 17.74 3.63 4.43
N LYS A 110 17.10 4.56 5.16
CA LYS A 110 17.37 4.79 6.59
C LYS A 110 16.98 3.60 7.47
N LEU A 111 15.85 2.94 7.20
CA LEU A 111 15.44 1.73 7.93
C LEU A 111 16.42 0.58 7.68
N LYS A 112 16.86 0.40 6.44
CA LYS A 112 17.88 -0.59 6.08
C LYS A 112 19.21 -0.32 6.78
N GLN A 113 19.61 0.95 6.90
CA GLN A 113 20.81 1.34 7.64
C GLN A 113 20.70 1.19 9.17
N LYS A 114 19.49 1.14 9.74
CA LYS A 114 19.29 0.94 11.19
C LYS A 114 19.17 -0.53 11.59
N LEU A 115 18.84 -1.41 10.64
CA LEU A 115 18.63 -2.84 10.85
C LEU A 115 19.89 -3.69 10.59
N PHE A 116 20.92 -3.11 10.00
CA PHE A 116 22.26 -3.67 9.79
C PHE A 116 23.29 -2.79 10.46
#